data_AF-A0A0F6SHX0-F1
#
_entry.id   AF-A0A0F6SHX0-F1
#
_cell.length_a   1.000
_cell.length_b   1.000
_cell.length_c   1.000
_cell.angle_alpha   90.00
_cell.angle_beta   90.00
_cell.angle_gamma   90.00
#
_symmetry.space_group_name_H-M   'P 1'
#
loop_
_entity.id
_entity.type
_entity.pdbx_description
1 polymer ?
#
loop_
_entity_poly.entity_id
_entity_poly.type
_entity_poly.pdbx_seq_one_letter_code
_entity_poly.pdbx_strand_id
1 'polypeptide(L)'
;MMQQDGGMSDSGLLRVIDEGAGDGARERAFPPRERTESGMRARDPSTVLAFAAMQGDSDALEALLRDLAPTLLAVVRAVLGVGHPDRDDALQESMMAVVDALPAFEGRSSITRYASRIALRLCLERRKRAQRYRQQVALVEEIDALAAIGEDDGEASRRREALRGLLEQLPEVQAETLALRVCLGLSLEEVAEVTGAPLNTVRSRVRLARESLRHRIESDPTLAELLGGAR
;
A
#
# COMPACT_ATOMS: atom_id res chain seq x y z
N MET A 1 27.90 41.71 -5.39
CA MET A 1 28.89 41.05 -4.51
C MET A 1 28.40 41.26 -3.08
N MET A 2 27.93 40.31 -2.27
CA MET A 2 27.73 38.86 -2.31
C MET A 2 26.47 38.57 -1.45
N GLN A 3 25.50 37.77 -1.89
CA GLN A 3 25.27 36.37 -1.44
C GLN A 3 25.92 35.95 -0.11
N GLN A 4 25.07 35.64 0.87
CA GLN A 4 25.15 34.50 1.83
C GLN A 4 23.69 34.30 2.27
N ASP A 5 22.91 33.29 1.88
CA ASP A 5 23.11 31.84 1.82
C ASP A 5 23.52 31.20 3.15
N GLY A 6 22.52 30.56 3.76
CA GLY A 6 22.53 29.86 5.04
C GLY A 6 21.08 29.44 5.32
N GLY A 7 20.56 28.36 4.73
CA GLY A 7 21.13 27.03 4.77
C GLY A 7 20.78 26.39 6.11
N MET A 8 19.49 26.10 6.35
CA MET A 8 19.05 25.31 7.50
C MET A 8 17.89 24.37 7.15
N SER A 9 18.30 23.12 6.89
CA SER A 9 17.73 21.85 7.35
C SER A 9 16.48 21.27 6.69
N ASP A 10 16.79 20.64 5.55
CA ASP A 10 16.24 19.48 4.82
C ASP A 10 15.80 18.24 5.65
N SER A 11 15.57 18.34 6.97
CA SER A 11 15.59 17.17 7.87
C SER A 11 14.24 16.68 8.41
N GLY A 12 13.12 17.35 8.11
CA GLY A 12 11.78 16.95 8.59
C GLY A 12 10.94 16.21 7.54
N LEU A 13 11.04 16.61 6.28
CA LEU A 13 10.21 16.12 5.17
C LEU A 13 10.70 14.78 4.63
N LEU A 14 12.02 14.56 4.63
CA LEU A 14 12.59 13.25 4.38
C LEU A 14 12.12 12.27 5.43
N ARG A 15 11.75 12.64 6.66
CA ARG A 15 11.32 11.67 7.67
C ARG A 15 10.02 10.94 7.32
N VAL A 16 9.00 11.57 6.74
CA VAL A 16 7.76 10.82 6.41
C VAL A 16 7.98 9.85 5.24
N ILE A 17 8.99 10.12 4.38
CA ILE A 17 9.31 9.33 3.19
C ILE A 17 10.48 8.35 3.43
N ASP A 18 11.43 8.67 4.31
CA ASP A 18 12.59 7.88 4.77
C ASP A 18 12.37 7.18 6.12
N GLU A 19 11.68 7.77 7.10
CA GLU A 19 11.21 7.14 8.36
C GLU A 19 9.90 6.34 8.16
N GLY A 20 9.82 5.59 7.06
CA GLY A 20 9.06 4.33 7.06
C GLY A 20 9.68 3.25 7.97
N ALA A 21 10.54 3.63 8.93
CA ALA A 21 11.17 2.79 9.94
C ALA A 21 11.88 3.68 10.99
N GLY A 22 11.15 4.24 11.95
CA GLY A 22 11.74 5.08 13.01
C GLY A 22 10.80 5.41 14.17
N ASP A 23 10.49 4.41 14.99
CA ASP A 23 10.20 4.52 16.43
C ASP A 23 9.32 5.69 16.98
N GLY A 24 8.15 5.92 16.39
CA GLY A 24 7.12 6.83 16.95
C GLY A 24 5.68 6.32 16.87
N ALA A 25 5.42 5.25 16.13
CA ALA A 25 4.09 4.61 16.00
C ALA A 25 3.97 3.37 16.91
N ARG A 26 4.58 3.39 18.10
CA ARG A 26 4.68 2.22 18.98
C ARG A 26 3.41 1.84 19.74
N GLU A 27 2.25 2.49 19.52
CA GLU A 27 1.08 2.17 20.36
C GLU A 27 -0.16 1.63 19.65
N ARG A 28 -0.23 1.59 18.31
CA ARG A 28 -1.31 0.87 17.59
C ARG A 28 -0.87 0.25 16.26
N ALA A 29 0.35 -0.28 16.22
CA ALA A 29 0.86 -1.12 15.13
C ALA A 29 1.16 -2.51 15.68
N PHE A 30 0.83 -3.53 14.88
CA PHE A 30 1.11 -4.95 15.14
C PHE A 30 2.51 -5.15 15.77
N PRO A 31 2.66 -6.05 16.76
CA PRO A 31 3.89 -6.19 17.53
C PRO A 31 5.10 -6.44 16.61
N PRO A 32 6.28 -5.85 16.92
CA PRO A 32 7.49 -6.07 16.12
C PRO A 32 7.88 -7.54 16.17
N ARG A 33 7.89 -8.24 15.02
CA ARG A 33 8.50 -9.57 14.94
C ARG A 33 10.01 -9.39 14.94
N GLU A 34 10.62 -9.79 16.05
CA GLU A 34 12.07 -9.79 16.26
C GLU A 34 12.79 -10.49 15.09
N ARG A 35 13.86 -9.85 14.61
CA ARG A 35 14.75 -10.42 13.60
C ARG A 35 15.41 -11.66 14.18
N THR A 36 15.21 -12.80 13.54
CA THR A 36 16.12 -13.93 13.62
C THR A 36 16.46 -14.38 12.20
N GLU A 37 17.66 -14.00 11.76
CA GLU A 37 18.32 -14.50 10.56
C GLU A 37 18.80 -15.95 10.80
N SER A 38 17.88 -16.91 11.04
CA SER A 38 18.17 -18.36 11.00
C SER A 38 16.91 -19.22 11.15
N GLY A 39 15.78 -18.76 10.58
CA GLY A 39 14.45 -19.37 10.72
C GLY A 39 13.72 -19.54 9.39
N MET A 40 14.44 -19.92 8.32
CA MET A 40 13.82 -20.49 7.13
C MET A 40 12.87 -21.63 7.59
N ARG A 41 11.58 -21.59 7.19
CA ARG A 41 10.57 -22.69 7.31
C ARG A 41 9.62 -22.76 8.52
N ALA A 42 9.11 -21.65 9.02
CA ALA A 42 7.68 -21.71 9.42
C ALA A 42 6.88 -21.49 8.13
N ARG A 43 6.50 -22.58 7.44
CA ARG A 43 5.45 -22.49 6.41
C ARG A 43 4.29 -21.80 7.13
N ASP A 44 3.98 -20.57 6.74
CA ASP A 44 2.71 -19.93 7.07
C ASP A 44 1.64 -21.04 7.01
N PRO A 45 0.95 -21.40 8.11
CA PRO A 45 0.06 -22.56 8.13
C PRO A 45 -0.93 -22.53 6.96
N SER A 46 -1.36 -21.33 6.57
CA SER A 46 -2.23 -21.10 5.42
C SER A 46 -1.56 -21.46 4.08
N THR A 47 -0.23 -21.47 3.98
CA THR A 47 0.50 -21.98 2.79
C THR A 47 0.32 -23.49 2.62
N VAL A 48 0.15 -24.25 3.70
CA VAL A 48 -0.20 -25.68 3.58
C VAL A 48 -1.63 -25.83 3.05
N LEU A 49 -2.56 -25.01 3.55
CA LEU A 49 -3.94 -24.97 3.05
C LEU A 49 -3.99 -24.58 1.57
N ALA A 50 -3.14 -23.63 1.13
CA ALA A 50 -3.00 -23.25 -0.27
C ALA A 50 -2.65 -24.44 -1.17
N PHE A 51 -1.65 -25.24 -0.78
CA PHE A 51 -1.28 -26.41 -1.56
C PHE A 51 -2.35 -27.50 -1.55
N ALA A 52 -3.07 -27.70 -0.44
CA ALA A 52 -4.18 -28.65 -0.39
C ALA A 52 -5.36 -28.19 -1.27
N ALA A 53 -5.72 -26.90 -1.20
CA ALA A 53 -6.75 -26.30 -2.04
C ALA A 53 -6.45 -26.43 -3.54
N MET A 54 -5.17 -26.30 -3.95
CA MET A 54 -4.74 -26.54 -5.34
C MET A 54 -4.97 -27.99 -5.80
N GLN A 55 -5.07 -28.95 -4.88
CA GLN A 55 -5.38 -30.35 -5.17
C GLN A 55 -6.88 -30.65 -5.16
N GLY A 56 -7.73 -29.63 -5.04
CA GLY A 56 -9.19 -29.77 -5.03
C GLY A 56 -9.81 -29.99 -3.65
N ASP A 57 -9.06 -29.81 -2.57
CA ASP A 57 -9.59 -29.85 -1.21
C ASP A 57 -10.41 -28.58 -0.92
N SER A 58 -11.74 -28.71 -0.94
CA SER A 58 -12.67 -27.61 -0.71
C SER A 58 -12.62 -27.06 0.72
N ASP A 59 -12.38 -27.93 1.70
CA ASP A 59 -12.34 -27.54 3.11
C ASP A 59 -11.05 -26.75 3.38
N ALA A 60 -9.95 -27.14 2.75
CA ALA A 60 -8.70 -26.38 2.79
C ALA A 60 -8.85 -25.01 2.11
N LEU A 61 -9.59 -24.93 1.00
CA LEU A 61 -9.87 -23.64 0.34
C LEU A 61 -10.69 -22.72 1.23
N GLU A 62 -11.76 -23.24 1.86
CA GLU A 62 -12.58 -22.44 2.78
C GLU A 62 -11.76 -21.95 3.98
N ALA A 63 -10.97 -22.84 4.59
CA ALA A 63 -10.09 -22.49 5.71
C ALA A 63 -9.05 -21.44 5.30
N LEU A 64 -8.44 -21.58 4.11
CA LEU A 64 -7.49 -20.61 3.58
C LEU A 64 -8.13 -19.22 3.42
N LEU A 65 -9.30 -19.13 2.81
CA LEU A 65 -9.98 -17.85 2.61
C LEU A 65 -10.37 -17.20 3.94
N ARG A 66 -10.80 -18.01 4.92
CA ARG A 66 -11.09 -17.55 6.28
C ARG A 66 -9.84 -16.96 6.96
N ASP A 67 -8.69 -17.61 6.80
CA ASP A 67 -7.41 -17.14 7.35
C ASP A 67 -6.94 -15.84 6.68
N LEU A 68 -7.13 -15.72 5.35
CA LEU A 68 -6.68 -14.56 4.58
C LEU A 68 -7.58 -13.33 4.75
N ALA A 69 -8.88 -13.51 4.97
CA ALA A 69 -9.86 -12.43 4.97
C ALA A 69 -9.49 -11.23 5.88
N PRO A 70 -9.03 -11.40 7.13
CA PRO A 70 -8.63 -10.27 7.98
C PRO A 70 -7.47 -9.47 7.40
N THR A 71 -6.47 -10.16 6.84
CA THR A 71 -5.30 -9.50 6.22
C THR A 71 -5.70 -8.79 4.94
N LEU A 72 -6.49 -9.42 4.07
CA LEU A 72 -6.96 -8.78 2.84
C LEU A 72 -7.83 -7.56 3.15
N LEU A 73 -8.69 -7.63 4.17
CA LEU A 73 -9.47 -6.49 4.63
C LEU A 73 -8.58 -5.34 5.12
N ALA A 74 -7.48 -5.65 5.81
CA ALA A 74 -6.51 -4.63 6.21
C ALA A 74 -5.85 -3.95 4.98
N VAL A 75 -5.50 -4.73 3.94
CA VAL A 75 -4.98 -4.19 2.68
C VAL A 75 -6.00 -3.27 2.01
N VAL A 76 -7.24 -3.73 1.86
CA VAL A 76 -8.33 -2.95 1.27
C VAL A 76 -8.52 -1.63 2.03
N ARG A 77 -8.55 -1.67 3.36
CA ARG A 77 -8.70 -0.46 4.20
C ARG A 77 -7.50 0.48 4.10
N ALA A 78 -6.30 -0.06 3.95
CA ALA A 78 -5.09 0.76 3.76
C ALA A 78 -5.17 1.55 2.45
N VAL A 79 -5.57 0.89 1.35
CA VAL A 79 -5.59 1.49 0.02
C VAL A 79 -6.85 2.32 -0.25
N LEU A 80 -8.04 1.81 0.06
CA LEU A 80 -9.31 2.49 -0.23
C LEU A 80 -9.76 3.42 0.90
N GLY A 81 -9.34 3.15 2.14
CA GLY A 81 -9.83 3.84 3.33
C GLY A 81 -10.84 3.00 4.13
N VAL A 82 -10.92 3.27 5.44
CA VAL A 82 -11.70 2.46 6.39
C VAL A 82 -13.21 2.51 6.12
N GLY A 83 -13.71 3.69 5.73
CA GLY A 83 -15.13 3.97 5.45
C GLY A 83 -15.48 3.99 3.96
N HIS A 84 -14.64 3.45 3.09
CA HIS A 84 -14.95 3.42 1.65
C HIS A 84 -16.21 2.56 1.40
N PRO A 85 -17.21 3.04 0.63
CA PRO A 85 -18.47 2.31 0.42
C PRO A 85 -18.23 0.93 -0.19
N ASP A 86 -17.31 0.84 -1.14
CA ASP A 86 -17.02 -0.41 -1.85
C ASP A 86 -16.03 -1.35 -1.15
N ARG A 87 -15.76 -1.15 0.15
CA ARG A 87 -14.74 -1.94 0.86
C ARG A 87 -15.05 -3.44 0.85
N ASP A 88 -16.30 -3.79 1.09
CA ASP A 88 -16.70 -5.20 1.22
C ASP A 88 -16.69 -5.89 -0.15
N ASP A 89 -17.11 -5.18 -1.20
CA ASP A 89 -16.97 -5.63 -2.60
C ASP A 89 -15.50 -5.83 -2.99
N ALA A 90 -14.62 -4.89 -2.64
CA ALA A 90 -13.19 -4.99 -2.93
C ALA A 90 -12.53 -6.17 -2.18
N LEU A 91 -12.98 -6.46 -0.95
CA LEU A 91 -12.54 -7.65 -0.22
C LEU A 91 -12.99 -8.94 -0.92
N GLN A 92 -14.25 -9.02 -1.33
CA GLN A 92 -14.79 -10.19 -2.04
C GLN A 92 -14.07 -10.41 -3.37
N GLU A 93 -13.91 -9.36 -4.17
CA GLU A 93 -13.17 -9.40 -5.43
C GLU A 93 -11.71 -9.80 -5.22
N SER A 94 -11.08 -9.31 -4.15
CA SER A 94 -9.72 -9.74 -3.78
C SER A 94 -9.65 -11.24 -3.44
N MET A 95 -10.60 -11.76 -2.67
CA MET A 95 -10.65 -13.18 -2.34
C MET A 95 -10.85 -14.05 -3.60
N MET A 96 -11.75 -13.65 -4.50
CA MET A 96 -11.95 -14.35 -5.79
C MET A 96 -10.68 -14.33 -6.63
N ALA A 97 -10.04 -13.17 -6.76
CA ALA A 97 -8.78 -13.03 -7.49
C ALA A 97 -7.65 -13.88 -6.89
N VAL A 98 -7.65 -14.09 -5.57
CA VAL A 98 -6.70 -15.01 -4.91
C VAL A 98 -6.98 -16.45 -5.29
N VAL A 99 -8.24 -16.88 -5.34
CA VAL A 99 -8.61 -18.23 -5.80
C VAL A 99 -8.17 -18.44 -7.24
N ASP A 100 -8.46 -17.49 -8.13
CA ASP A 100 -8.08 -17.56 -9.55
C ASP A 100 -6.56 -17.61 -9.75
N ALA A 101 -5.80 -16.91 -8.89
CA ALA A 101 -4.35 -16.84 -8.94
C ALA A 101 -3.64 -17.97 -8.16
N LEU A 102 -4.39 -18.76 -7.38
CA LEU A 102 -3.85 -19.82 -6.54
C LEU A 102 -3.08 -20.89 -7.32
N PRO A 103 -3.53 -21.36 -8.51
CA PRO A 103 -2.78 -22.33 -9.30
C PRO A 103 -1.37 -21.87 -9.70
N ALA A 104 -1.13 -20.56 -9.78
CA ALA A 104 0.15 -19.96 -10.13
C ALA A 104 1.05 -19.70 -8.90
N PHE A 105 0.60 -20.03 -7.69
CA PHE A 105 1.37 -19.82 -6.48
C PHE A 105 2.48 -20.86 -6.33
N GLU A 106 3.73 -20.42 -6.54
CA GLU A 106 4.93 -21.27 -6.50
C GLU A 106 5.54 -21.44 -5.09
N GLY A 107 4.98 -20.82 -4.05
CA GLY A 107 5.55 -20.88 -2.71
C GLY A 107 6.86 -20.11 -2.51
N ARG A 108 7.21 -19.18 -3.42
CA ARG A 108 8.40 -18.30 -3.30
C ARG A 108 8.29 -17.24 -2.19
N SER A 109 7.07 -16.98 -1.75
CA SER A 109 6.74 -16.15 -0.58
C SER A 109 5.60 -16.84 0.19
N SER A 110 5.22 -16.35 1.38
CA SER A 110 4.03 -16.88 2.05
C SER A 110 2.76 -16.61 1.23
N ILE A 111 1.76 -17.50 1.34
CA ILE A 111 0.47 -17.26 0.67
C ILE A 111 -0.15 -15.94 1.12
N THR A 112 0.02 -15.56 2.39
CA THR A 112 -0.46 -14.28 2.93
C THR A 112 0.12 -13.09 2.17
N ARG A 113 1.44 -13.09 1.87
CA ARG A 113 2.08 -12.00 1.10
C ARG A 113 1.63 -12.00 -0.35
N TYR A 114 1.56 -13.18 -0.97
CA TYR A 114 1.09 -13.34 -2.34
C TYR A 114 -0.34 -12.81 -2.51
N ALA A 115 -1.25 -13.21 -1.61
CA ALA A 115 -2.63 -12.76 -1.59
C ALA A 115 -2.75 -11.26 -1.32
N SER A 116 -1.95 -10.73 -0.38
CA SER A 116 -1.92 -9.29 -0.07
C SER A 116 -1.48 -8.45 -1.29
N ARG A 117 -0.53 -8.93 -2.09
CA ARG A 117 -0.12 -8.28 -3.34
C ARG A 117 -1.26 -8.24 -4.35
N ILE A 118 -2.02 -9.33 -4.49
CA ILE A 118 -3.17 -9.41 -5.40
C ILE A 118 -4.23 -8.37 -4.99
N ALA A 119 -4.63 -8.36 -3.73
CA ALA A 119 -5.58 -7.39 -3.19
C ALA A 119 -5.09 -5.94 -3.35
N LEU A 120 -3.80 -5.70 -3.09
CA LEU A 120 -3.18 -4.39 -3.27
C LEU A 120 -3.30 -3.90 -4.72
N ARG A 121 -2.92 -4.74 -5.70
CA ARG A 121 -3.01 -4.40 -7.12
C ARG A 121 -4.43 -4.07 -7.53
N LEU A 122 -5.38 -4.90 -7.13
CA LEU A 122 -6.79 -4.70 -7.42
C LEU A 122 -7.29 -3.35 -6.86
N CYS A 123 -6.95 -3.04 -5.61
CA CYS A 123 -7.34 -1.77 -4.99
C CYS A 123 -6.68 -0.56 -5.65
N LEU A 124 -5.39 -0.65 -6.01
CA LEU A 124 -4.68 0.41 -6.73
C LEU A 124 -5.30 0.64 -8.11
N GLU A 125 -5.65 -0.43 -8.82
CA GLU A 125 -6.30 -0.34 -10.12
C GLU A 125 -7.70 0.28 -10.00
N ARG A 126 -8.49 -0.15 -9.02
CA ARG A 126 -9.81 0.42 -8.73
C ARG A 126 -9.74 1.93 -8.50
N ARG A 127 -8.78 2.38 -7.67
CA ARG A 127 -8.54 3.80 -7.43
C ARG A 127 -8.18 4.56 -8.69
N LYS A 128 -7.26 4.01 -9.49
CA LYS A 128 -6.85 4.61 -10.77
C LYS A 128 -8.00 4.72 -11.75
N ARG A 129 -8.86 3.70 -11.84
CA ARG A 129 -10.08 3.74 -12.69
C ARG A 129 -11.07 4.80 -12.19
N ALA A 130 -11.32 4.87 -10.89
CA ALA A 130 -12.19 5.88 -10.29
C ALA A 130 -11.65 7.31 -10.53
N GLN A 131 -10.33 7.51 -10.42
CA GLN A 131 -9.70 8.80 -10.71
C GLN A 131 -9.86 9.22 -12.18
N ARG A 132 -9.61 8.29 -13.13
CA ARG A 132 -9.82 8.57 -14.56
C ARG A 132 -11.27 8.91 -14.86
N TYR A 133 -12.21 8.19 -14.26
CA TYR A 133 -13.64 8.48 -14.40
C TYR A 133 -13.96 9.88 -13.87
N ARG A 134 -13.49 10.24 -12.67
CA ARG A 134 -13.64 11.61 -12.14
C ARG A 134 -13.04 12.67 -13.05
N GLN A 135 -11.86 12.44 -13.63
CA GLN A 135 -11.23 13.38 -14.57
C GLN A 135 -12.02 13.52 -15.88
N GLN A 136 -12.62 12.43 -16.37
CA GLN A 136 -13.48 12.45 -17.55
C GLN A 136 -14.81 13.16 -17.27
N VAL A 137 -15.41 12.93 -16.11
CA VAL A 137 -16.68 13.56 -15.69
C VAL A 137 -16.49 15.03 -15.31
N ALA A 138 -15.38 15.40 -14.67
CA ALA A 138 -15.03 16.79 -14.38
C ALA A 138 -14.76 17.62 -15.66
N LEU A 139 -14.52 16.96 -16.80
CA LEU A 139 -14.49 17.59 -18.11
C LEU A 139 -15.90 17.88 -18.67
N VAL A 140 -16.95 17.38 -18.03
CA VAL A 140 -18.35 17.41 -18.49
C VAL A 140 -19.27 18.15 -17.52
N GLU A 141 -19.03 18.12 -16.21
CA GLU A 141 -19.80 18.91 -15.22
C GLU A 141 -18.89 19.37 -14.06
N GLU A 142 -18.84 20.69 -13.86
CA GLU A 142 -18.33 21.34 -12.65
C GLU A 142 -19.54 21.46 -11.71
N ILE A 143 -19.60 20.67 -10.61
CA ILE A 143 -20.29 20.94 -9.33
C ILE A 143 -20.32 19.68 -8.42
N ASP A 144 -20.04 19.93 -7.13
CA ASP A 144 -20.34 19.15 -5.92
C ASP A 144 -19.68 17.79 -5.65
N ALA A 145 -18.54 17.81 -4.95
CA ALA A 145 -18.11 16.69 -4.09
C ALA A 145 -17.19 17.15 -2.94
N LEU A 146 -17.73 17.87 -1.97
CA LEU A 146 -17.02 18.23 -0.72
C LEU A 146 -17.84 17.97 0.55
N ALA A 147 -18.89 17.14 0.47
CA ALA A 147 -19.81 16.90 1.58
C ALA A 147 -19.96 15.40 1.89
N ALA A 148 -18.90 14.76 2.40
CA ALA A 148 -19.01 13.54 3.20
C ALA A 148 -17.65 13.17 3.84
N ILE A 149 -17.20 13.93 4.83
CA ILE A 149 -16.14 13.45 5.72
C ILE A 149 -16.67 13.59 7.14
N GLY A 150 -17.06 12.46 7.71
CA GLY A 150 -17.49 12.34 9.10
C GLY A 150 -16.37 12.73 10.07
N GLU A 151 -16.79 13.23 11.23
CA GLU A 151 -15.97 13.71 12.32
C GLU A 151 -15.10 12.59 12.90
N ASP A 152 -13.85 12.49 12.44
CA ASP A 152 -12.74 11.90 13.20
C ASP A 152 -11.41 12.48 12.66
N ASP A 153 -10.70 13.24 13.50
CA ASP A 153 -9.41 13.90 13.27
C ASP A 153 -9.12 14.30 11.80
N GLY A 154 -9.82 15.35 11.34
CA GLY A 154 -9.90 15.75 9.93
C GLY A 154 -8.54 15.99 9.26
N GLU A 155 -7.52 16.38 10.01
CA GLU A 155 -6.18 16.58 9.47
C GLU A 155 -5.48 15.25 9.13
N ALA A 156 -5.49 14.28 10.05
CA ALA A 156 -4.90 12.97 9.82
C ALA A 156 -5.62 12.22 8.70
N SER A 157 -6.96 12.37 8.62
CA SER A 157 -7.75 11.79 7.53
C SER A 157 -7.41 12.42 6.17
N ARG A 158 -7.34 13.76 6.09
CA ARG A 158 -6.93 14.49 4.88
C ARG A 158 -5.52 14.12 4.43
N ARG A 159 -4.57 14.00 5.36
CA ARG A 159 -3.20 13.54 5.06
C ARG A 159 -3.17 12.14 4.46
N ARG A 160 -3.91 11.19 5.04
CA ARG A 160 -4.01 9.82 4.52
C ARG A 160 -4.61 9.80 3.11
N GLU A 161 -5.64 10.59 2.85
CA GLU A 161 -6.25 10.64 1.52
C GLU A 161 -5.34 11.31 0.49
N ALA A 162 -4.63 12.39 0.86
CA ALA A 162 -3.62 13.00 0.00
C ALA A 162 -2.50 12.01 -0.36
N LEU A 163 -2.00 11.24 0.61
CA LEU A 163 -1.01 10.19 0.36
C LEU A 163 -1.53 9.10 -0.59
N ARG A 164 -2.79 8.67 -0.47
CA ARG A 164 -3.39 7.73 -1.41
C ARG A 164 -3.53 8.32 -2.81
N GLY A 165 -3.94 9.57 -2.93
CA GLY A 165 -4.03 10.27 -4.22
C GLY A 165 -2.67 10.42 -4.91
N LEU A 166 -1.59 10.59 -4.13
CA LEU A 166 -0.23 10.62 -4.65
C LEU A 166 0.20 9.28 -5.27
N LEU A 167 -0.22 8.14 -4.71
CA LEU A 167 0.07 6.82 -5.29
C LEU A 167 -0.55 6.64 -6.68
N GLU A 168 -1.71 7.26 -6.94
CA GLU A 168 -2.41 7.17 -8.23
C GLU A 168 -1.63 7.85 -9.38
N GLN A 169 -0.74 8.78 -9.04
CA GLN A 169 0.08 9.54 -10.00
C GLN A 169 1.34 8.79 -10.43
N LEU A 170 1.70 7.72 -9.73
CA LEU A 170 2.90 6.96 -10.02
C LEU A 170 2.68 5.93 -11.14
N PRO A 171 3.73 5.59 -11.91
CA PRO A 171 3.74 4.39 -12.73
C PRO A 171 3.37 3.15 -11.91
N GLU A 172 2.59 2.23 -12.50
CA GLU A 172 1.96 1.12 -11.78
C GLU A 172 2.94 0.28 -10.94
N VAL A 173 4.08 -0.09 -11.53
CA VAL A 173 5.11 -0.88 -10.83
C VAL A 173 5.78 -0.11 -9.69
N GLN A 174 5.82 1.22 -9.77
CA GLN A 174 6.37 2.08 -8.72
C GLN A 174 5.36 2.24 -7.58
N ALA A 175 4.09 2.49 -7.92
CA ALA A 175 2.98 2.54 -6.96
C ALA A 175 2.84 1.23 -6.18
N GLU A 176 2.84 0.09 -6.87
CA GLU A 176 2.78 -1.23 -6.26
C GLU A 176 3.96 -1.44 -5.30
N THR A 177 5.19 -1.21 -5.77
CA THR A 177 6.41 -1.42 -4.96
C THR A 177 6.39 -0.55 -3.71
N LEU A 178 6.01 0.72 -3.84
CA LEU A 178 5.94 1.65 -2.71
C LEU A 178 4.80 1.28 -1.75
N ALA A 179 3.63 0.87 -2.24
CA ALA A 179 2.51 0.47 -1.40
C ALA A 179 2.78 -0.85 -0.66
N LEU A 180 3.46 -1.83 -1.27
CA LEU A 180 3.93 -3.03 -0.55
C LEU A 180 4.87 -2.66 0.60
N ARG A 181 5.74 -1.65 0.42
CA ARG A 181 6.65 -1.16 1.47
C ARG A 181 5.91 -0.43 2.59
N VAL A 182 5.04 0.51 2.23
CA VAL A 182 4.45 1.48 3.17
C VAL A 182 3.17 0.95 3.80
N CYS A 183 2.30 0.31 3.01
CA CYS A 183 1.01 -0.18 3.50
C CYS A 183 1.12 -1.57 4.15
N LEU A 184 2.02 -2.43 3.66
CA LEU A 184 2.20 -3.80 4.18
C LEU A 184 3.49 -4.00 4.98
N GLY A 185 4.36 -2.99 5.06
CA GLY A 185 5.59 -3.06 5.85
C GLY A 185 6.64 -4.05 5.33
N LEU A 186 6.53 -4.52 4.08
CA LEU A 186 7.42 -5.55 3.55
C LEU A 186 8.86 -5.05 3.40
N SER A 187 9.86 -5.91 3.61
CA SER A 187 11.26 -5.63 3.30
C SER A 187 11.49 -5.49 1.78
N LEU A 188 12.65 -4.96 1.34
CA LEU A 188 12.94 -4.90 -0.10
C LEU A 188 13.09 -6.31 -0.70
N GLU A 189 13.64 -7.22 0.09
CA GLU A 189 13.79 -8.65 -0.21
C GLU A 189 12.43 -9.33 -0.31
N GLU A 190 11.53 -9.10 0.66
CA GLU A 190 10.16 -9.63 0.63
C GLU A 190 9.36 -9.08 -0.55
N VAL A 191 9.57 -7.80 -0.91
CA VAL A 191 8.98 -7.21 -2.12
C VAL A 191 9.56 -7.88 -3.37
N ALA A 192 10.86 -8.15 -3.43
CA ALA A 192 11.47 -8.88 -4.55
C ALA A 192 10.88 -10.30 -4.68
N GLU A 193 10.76 -11.03 -3.58
CA GLU A 193 10.14 -12.36 -3.52
C GLU A 193 8.69 -12.35 -4.02
N VAL A 194 7.85 -11.48 -3.44
CA VAL A 194 6.43 -11.45 -3.78
C VAL A 194 6.19 -10.93 -5.18
N THR A 195 7.05 -10.02 -5.68
CA THR A 195 6.91 -9.44 -7.03
C THR A 195 7.55 -10.27 -8.14
N GLY A 196 8.53 -11.11 -7.79
CA GLY A 196 9.40 -11.81 -8.74
C GLY A 196 10.42 -10.90 -9.43
N ALA A 197 10.55 -9.62 -9.02
CA ALA A 197 11.51 -8.69 -9.61
C ALA A 197 12.87 -8.77 -8.91
N PRO A 198 14.00 -8.53 -9.62
CA PRO A 198 15.32 -8.44 -8.99
C PRO A 198 15.36 -7.39 -7.89
N LEU A 199 16.10 -7.65 -6.81
CA LEU A 199 16.23 -6.73 -5.66
C LEU A 199 16.69 -5.32 -6.07
N ASN A 200 17.63 -5.23 -7.03
CA ASN A 200 18.09 -3.94 -7.56
C ASN A 200 16.98 -3.20 -8.33
N THR A 201 16.11 -3.93 -9.03
CA THR A 201 14.92 -3.36 -9.68
C THR A 201 13.96 -2.83 -8.63
N VAL A 202 13.69 -3.57 -7.55
CA VAL A 202 12.85 -3.10 -6.43
C VAL A 202 13.42 -1.82 -5.82
N ARG A 203 14.72 -1.77 -5.51
CA ARG A 203 15.40 -0.56 -5.01
C ARG A 203 15.22 0.63 -5.94
N SER A 204 15.43 0.42 -7.24
CA SER A 204 15.27 1.49 -8.24
C SER A 204 13.82 2.00 -8.32
N ARG A 205 12.82 1.11 -8.24
CA ARG A 205 11.40 1.48 -8.24
C ARG A 205 11.02 2.32 -7.02
N VAL A 206 11.49 1.93 -5.83
CA VAL A 206 11.26 2.71 -4.60
C VAL A 206 11.90 4.09 -4.71
N ARG A 207 13.16 4.15 -5.16
CA ARG A 207 13.89 5.42 -5.33
C ARG A 207 13.14 6.37 -6.27
N LEU A 208 12.75 5.88 -7.45
CA LEU A 208 12.02 6.66 -8.45
C LEU A 208 10.64 7.09 -7.96
N ALA A 209 9.92 6.22 -7.25
CA ALA A 209 8.63 6.56 -6.65
C ALA A 209 8.78 7.73 -5.66
N ARG A 210 9.75 7.63 -4.74
CA ARG A 210 10.02 8.68 -3.73
C ARG A 210 10.41 10.01 -4.37
N GLU A 211 11.27 9.97 -5.39
CA GLU A 211 11.69 11.16 -6.14
C GLU A 211 10.50 11.84 -6.83
N SER A 212 9.63 11.07 -7.49
CA SER A 212 8.44 11.59 -8.14
C SER A 212 7.44 12.19 -7.14
N LEU A 213 7.21 11.53 -6.00
CA LEU A 213 6.33 12.04 -4.96
C LEU A 213 6.87 13.32 -4.31
N ARG A 214 8.18 13.36 -4.04
CA ARG A 214 8.84 14.55 -3.49
C ARG A 214 8.65 15.76 -4.40
N HIS A 215 8.98 15.61 -5.68
CA HIS A 215 8.81 16.69 -6.66
C HIS A 215 7.35 17.16 -6.72
N ARG A 216 6.38 16.24 -6.65
CA ARG A 216 4.95 16.60 -6.66
C ARG A 216 4.55 17.39 -5.42
N ILE A 217 5.00 16.96 -4.24
CA ILE A 217 4.71 17.66 -2.97
C ILE A 217 5.34 19.06 -2.98
N GLU A 218 6.59 19.18 -3.42
CA GLU A 218 7.29 20.47 -3.50
C GLU A 218 6.66 21.44 -4.51
N SER A 219 6.05 20.93 -5.56
CA SER A 219 5.40 21.73 -6.61
C SER A 219 3.97 22.17 -6.27
N ASP A 220 3.37 21.64 -5.19
CA ASP A 220 1.99 21.90 -4.79
C ASP A 220 1.96 22.47 -3.36
N PRO A 221 1.75 23.80 -3.20
CA PRO A 221 1.75 24.45 -1.89
C PRO A 221 0.75 23.86 -0.90
N THR A 222 -0.41 23.39 -1.38
CA THR A 222 -1.44 22.78 -0.54
C THR A 222 -0.99 21.41 -0.04
N LEU A 223 -0.37 20.60 -0.89
CA LEU A 223 0.22 19.33 -0.45
C LEU A 223 1.43 19.53 0.46
N ALA A 224 2.25 20.54 0.19
CA ALA A 224 3.39 20.89 1.04
C ALA A 224 2.94 21.33 2.45
N GLU A 225 1.89 22.13 2.56
CA GLU A 225 1.32 22.53 3.85
C GLU A 225 0.66 21.34 4.58
N LEU A 226 -0.16 20.56 3.87
CA LEU A 226 -0.89 19.43 4.42
C LEU A 226 0.03 18.29 4.89
N LEU A 227 1.06 17.97 4.10
CA LEU A 227 1.97 16.83 4.36
C LEU A 227 3.28 17.24 5.02
N GLY A 228 3.63 18.53 5.04
CA GLY A 228 4.90 19.04 5.55
C GLY A 228 4.97 19.27 7.05
N GLY A 229 3.83 19.13 7.74
CA GLY A 229 3.73 19.38 9.18
C GLY A 229 3.64 20.87 9.47
N ALA A 230 2.52 21.29 10.05
CA ALA A 230 2.38 22.61 10.66
C ALA A 230 3.58 22.87 11.60
N ARG A 231 4.24 24.00 11.38
CA ARG A 231 5.21 24.58 12.32
C ARG A 231 4.51 25.02 13.61
#